data_AF-A0A3N2PLD8-F1
#
_entry.id   AF-A0A3N2PLD8-F1
#
_cell.length_a   1.000
_cell.length_b   1.000
_cell.length_c   1.000
_cell.angle_alpha   90.00
_cell.angle_beta   90.00
_cell.angle_gamma   90.00
#
_symmetry.space_group_name_H-M   'P 1'
#
loop_
_entity.id
_entity.type
_entity.pdbx_description
1 polymer ?
#
loop_
_entity_poly.entity_id
_entity_poly.type
_entity_poly.pdbx_seq_one_letter_code
_entity_poly.pdbx_strand_id
1 'polypeptide(L)'
;MPGFSSIDSIELAAAVLQFVEFAAKTATALRALRTDRQEIRQLTLTLSRVSLVLSEMSVVARTSMSGATQHLALELFRDSEEALGVAMSLIGKLESSSFKRAKWVWLKGRVVDATRELERVDGKFLLVLQMHHFEVLGQTSGQIDSIRSQMDLTLESLGSLRSVVRTS
;
A
#
# COMPACT_ATOMS: atom_id res chain seq x y z
N MET A 1 22.36 -3.29 -14.35
CA MET A 1 21.08 -3.72 -13.72
C MET A 1 20.00 -3.59 -14.78
N PRO A 2 19.20 -4.64 -15.08
CA PRO A 2 18.12 -4.49 -16.02
C PRO A 2 17.08 -3.55 -15.41
N GLY A 3 16.79 -2.44 -16.10
CA GLY A 3 15.77 -1.49 -15.70
C GLY A 3 14.40 -2.14 -15.84
N PHE A 4 13.62 -2.13 -14.76
CA PHE A 4 12.20 -2.45 -14.83
C PHE A 4 11.48 -1.41 -15.67
N SER A 5 10.50 -1.87 -16.43
CA SER A 5 9.80 -1.05 -17.40
C SER A 5 8.74 -0.21 -16.70
N SER A 6 8.55 1.04 -17.14
CA SER A 6 7.44 1.89 -16.69
C SER A 6 6.06 1.23 -16.85
N ILE A 7 5.97 0.19 -17.68
CA ILE A 7 4.76 -0.61 -17.95
C ILE A 7 4.37 -1.43 -16.72
N ASP A 8 5.30 -2.09 -16.04
CA ASP A 8 5.02 -2.90 -14.84
C ASP A 8 4.48 -2.04 -13.68
N SER A 9 4.97 -0.80 -13.57
CA SER A 9 4.49 0.18 -12.57
C SER A 9 3.08 0.67 -12.87
N ILE A 10 2.76 0.87 -14.16
CA ILE A 10 1.43 1.28 -14.61
C ILE A 10 0.43 0.14 -14.43
N GLU A 11 0.80 -1.09 -14.78
CA GLU A 11 -0.05 -2.28 -14.60
C GLU A 11 -0.37 -2.50 -13.12
N LEU A 12 0.63 -2.43 -12.24
CA LEU A 12 0.42 -2.53 -10.79
C LEU A 12 -0.51 -1.41 -10.31
N ALA A 13 -0.26 -0.15 -10.71
CA ALA A 13 -1.08 0.97 -10.28
C ALA A 13 -2.55 0.85 -10.74
N ALA A 14 -2.78 0.38 -11.96
CA ALA A 14 -4.11 0.16 -12.51
C ALA A 14 -4.85 -0.97 -11.77
N ALA A 15 -4.18 -2.08 -11.51
CA ALA A 15 -4.76 -3.21 -10.79
C ALA A 15 -5.10 -2.82 -9.34
N VAL A 16 -4.21 -2.09 -8.67
CA VAL A 16 -4.44 -1.56 -7.31
C VAL A 16 -5.63 -0.58 -7.28
N LEU A 17 -5.76 0.30 -8.27
CA LEU A 17 -6.88 1.25 -8.36
C LEU A 17 -8.25 0.56 -8.46
N GLN A 18 -8.35 -0.53 -9.24
CA GLN A 18 -9.60 -1.29 -9.36
C GLN A 18 -10.04 -1.86 -8.00
N PHE A 19 -9.08 -2.35 -7.20
CA PHE A 19 -9.39 -2.83 -5.83
C PHE A 19 -9.76 -1.70 -4.87
N VAL A 20 -9.10 -0.55 -4.95
CA VAL A 20 -9.44 0.63 -4.15
C VAL A 20 -10.90 1.03 -4.41
N GLU A 21 -11.28 1.15 -5.68
CA GLU A 21 -12.62 1.54 -6.08
C GLU A 21 -13.67 0.52 -5.60
N PHE A 22 -13.39 -0.77 -5.77
CA PHE A 22 -14.27 -1.82 -5.27
C PHE A 22 -14.46 -1.70 -3.75
N ALA A 23 -13.36 -1.68 -2.98
CA ALA A 23 -13.41 -1.67 -1.52
C ALA A 23 -14.18 -0.46 -0.99
N ALA A 24 -13.99 0.71 -1.61
CA ALA A 24 -14.71 1.94 -1.25
C ALA A 24 -16.22 1.87 -1.55
N LYS A 25 -16.60 1.40 -2.74
CA LYS A 25 -18.01 1.21 -3.12
C LYS A 25 -18.71 0.24 -2.18
N THR A 26 -18.05 -0.87 -1.89
CA THR A 26 -18.58 -1.91 -1.03
C THR A 26 -18.72 -1.47 0.42
N ALA A 27 -17.73 -0.78 0.98
CA ALA A 27 -17.85 -0.20 2.31
C ALA A 27 -19.03 0.78 2.39
N THR A 28 -19.26 1.56 1.34
CA THR A 28 -20.39 2.50 1.25
C THR A 28 -21.74 1.76 1.23
N ALA A 29 -21.86 0.71 0.42
CA ALA A 29 -23.06 -0.12 0.35
C ALA A 29 -23.38 -0.80 1.70
N LEU A 30 -22.37 -1.37 2.37
CA LEU A 30 -22.55 -1.98 3.68
C LEU A 30 -22.98 -0.98 4.76
N ARG A 31 -22.46 0.26 4.74
CA ARG A 31 -22.93 1.33 5.63
C ARG A 31 -24.40 1.68 5.39
N ALA A 32 -24.83 1.67 4.13
CA ALA A 32 -26.22 1.96 3.77
C ALA A 32 -27.22 0.94 4.31
N LEU A 33 -26.78 -0.29 4.60
CA LEU A 33 -27.62 -1.34 5.20
C LEU A 33 -28.09 -1.02 6.64
N ARG A 34 -27.50 0.00 7.31
CA ARG A 34 -27.84 0.43 8.68
C ARG A 34 -28.00 -0.74 9.67
N THR A 35 -27.16 -1.77 9.53
CA THR A 35 -27.22 -2.96 10.36
C THR A 35 -26.49 -2.78 11.70
N ASP A 36 -27.03 -3.37 12.75
CA ASP A 36 -26.45 -3.44 14.09
C ASP A 36 -25.43 -4.59 14.25
N ARG A 37 -25.22 -5.38 13.20
CA ARG A 37 -24.36 -6.57 13.21
C ARG A 37 -22.89 -6.19 13.25
N GLN A 38 -22.20 -6.65 14.29
CA GLN A 38 -20.79 -6.35 14.53
C GLN A 38 -19.89 -6.83 13.38
N GLU A 39 -20.20 -7.98 12.79
CA GLU A 39 -19.38 -8.58 11.73
C GLU A 39 -19.41 -7.74 10.45
N ILE A 40 -20.58 -7.16 10.11
CA ILE A 40 -20.69 -6.24 8.97
C ILE A 40 -19.98 -4.93 9.26
N ARG A 41 -20.05 -4.40 10.49
CA ARG A 41 -19.28 -3.22 10.89
C ARG A 41 -17.78 -3.47 10.78
N GLN A 42 -17.29 -4.60 11.29
CA GLN A 42 -15.88 -4.96 11.21
C GLN A 42 -15.41 -5.10 9.75
N LEU A 43 -16.18 -5.79 8.92
CA LEU A 43 -15.90 -5.92 7.50
C LEU A 43 -15.82 -4.55 6.81
N THR A 44 -16.77 -3.66 7.12
CA THR A 44 -16.81 -2.28 6.57
C THR A 44 -15.58 -1.47 6.96
N LEU A 45 -15.17 -1.55 8.24
CA LEU A 45 -13.96 -0.88 8.73
C LEU A 45 -12.71 -1.42 8.04
N THR A 46 -12.62 -2.74 7.93
CA THR A 46 -11.49 -3.44 7.28
C THR A 46 -11.37 -3.05 5.81
N LEU A 47 -12.48 -3.06 5.05
CA LEU A 47 -12.51 -2.62 3.66
C LEU A 47 -12.07 -1.17 3.50
N SER A 48 -12.47 -0.30 4.43
CA SER A 48 -12.06 1.11 4.40
C SER A 48 -10.56 1.26 4.62
N ARG A 49 -9.99 0.48 5.55
CA ARG A 49 -8.55 0.47 5.83
C ARG A 49 -7.75 -0.09 4.66
N VAL A 50 -8.15 -1.24 4.13
CA VAL A 50 -7.55 -1.85 2.93
C VAL A 50 -7.57 -0.88 1.74
N SER A 51 -8.71 -0.20 1.50
CA SER A 51 -8.83 0.80 0.45
C SER A 51 -7.81 1.94 0.60
N LEU A 52 -7.58 2.40 1.83
CA LEU A 52 -6.60 3.45 2.13
C LEU A 52 -5.16 2.97 1.88
N VAL A 53 -4.80 1.79 2.38
CA VAL A 53 -3.47 1.19 2.18
C VAL A 53 -3.19 0.94 0.70
N LEU A 54 -4.15 0.40 -0.03
CA LEU A 54 -4.03 0.18 -1.47
C LEU A 54 -3.94 1.52 -2.24
N SER A 55 -4.68 2.55 -1.82
CA SER A 55 -4.58 3.88 -2.43
C SER A 55 -3.16 4.46 -2.27
N GLU A 56 -2.57 4.33 -1.08
CA GLU A 56 -1.19 4.73 -0.81
C GLU A 56 -0.20 3.93 -1.65
N MET A 57 -0.37 2.61 -1.73
CA MET A 57 0.43 1.74 -2.61
C MET A 57 0.36 2.17 -4.07
N SER A 58 -0.81 2.58 -4.58
CA SER A 58 -0.97 3.08 -5.95
C SER A 58 -0.19 4.39 -6.17
N VAL A 59 -0.11 5.26 -5.17
CA VAL A 59 0.72 6.48 -5.25
C VAL A 59 2.18 6.08 -5.30
N VAL A 60 2.66 5.28 -4.35
CA VAL A 60 4.06 4.88 -4.25
C VAL A 60 4.54 4.13 -5.50
N ALA A 61 3.72 3.23 -6.03
CA ALA A 61 4.02 2.46 -7.24
C ALA A 61 4.24 3.35 -8.48
N ARG A 62 3.61 4.53 -8.52
CA ARG A 62 3.75 5.49 -9.62
C ARG A 62 4.93 6.44 -9.46
N THR A 63 5.46 6.63 -8.25
CA THR A 63 6.40 7.73 -7.98
C THR A 63 7.83 7.29 -7.75
N SER A 64 8.07 6.21 -6.99
CA SER A 64 9.38 6.08 -6.33
C SER A 64 9.76 4.67 -5.89
N MET A 65 8.96 3.64 -6.18
CA MET A 65 9.22 2.29 -5.67
C MET A 65 10.49 1.70 -6.29
N SER A 66 11.38 1.14 -5.46
CA SER A 66 12.57 0.43 -5.94
C SER A 66 12.19 -0.88 -6.63
N GLY A 67 13.04 -1.40 -7.52
CA GLY A 67 12.72 -2.62 -8.28
C GLY A 67 12.45 -3.85 -7.42
N ALA A 68 13.16 -4.02 -6.30
CA ALA A 68 12.94 -5.14 -5.38
C ALA A 68 11.60 -5.02 -4.63
N THR A 69 11.29 -3.82 -4.11
CA THR A 69 10.03 -3.55 -3.41
C THR A 69 8.83 -3.61 -4.37
N GLN A 70 9.00 -3.15 -5.62
CA GLN A 70 8.00 -3.27 -6.67
C GLN A 70 7.73 -4.73 -7.07
N HIS A 71 8.78 -5.54 -7.18
CA HIS A 71 8.62 -6.96 -7.48
C HIS A 71 7.86 -7.69 -6.37
N LEU A 72 8.23 -7.46 -5.12
CA LEU A 72 7.51 -7.99 -3.96
C LEU A 72 6.05 -7.52 -3.94
N ALA A 73 5.79 -6.25 -4.25
CA ALA A 73 4.44 -5.70 -4.35
C ALA A 73 3.59 -6.45 -5.40
N LEU A 74 4.16 -6.74 -6.57
CA LEU A 74 3.51 -7.49 -7.64
C LEU A 74 3.19 -8.93 -7.24
N GLU A 75 4.13 -9.63 -6.60
CA GLU A 75 3.91 -10.99 -6.10
C GLU A 75 2.80 -11.01 -5.05
N LEU A 76 2.88 -10.12 -4.05
CA LEU A 76 1.85 -10.01 -3.01
C LEU A 76 0.49 -9.61 -3.57
N PHE A 77 0.46 -8.82 -4.64
CA PHE A 77 -0.78 -8.47 -5.33
C PHE A 77 -1.40 -9.67 -6.03
N ARG A 78 -0.64 -10.45 -6.80
CA ARG A 78 -1.12 -11.69 -7.44
C ARG A 78 -1.64 -12.69 -6.42
N ASP A 79 -0.91 -12.89 -5.33
CA ASP A 79 -1.32 -13.74 -4.21
C ASP A 79 -2.61 -13.26 -3.54
N SER A 80 -2.84 -11.95 -3.54
CA SER A 80 -4.00 -11.34 -2.89
C SER A 80 -5.20 -11.27 -3.84
N GLU A 81 -5.01 -11.31 -5.16
CA GLU A 81 -6.07 -11.18 -6.16
C GLU A 81 -7.13 -12.28 -6.01
N GLU A 82 -6.71 -13.53 -5.78
CA GLU A 82 -7.64 -14.65 -5.56
C GLU A 82 -8.44 -14.47 -4.26
N ALA A 83 -7.75 -14.14 -3.16
CA ALA A 83 -8.38 -13.92 -1.85
C ALA A 83 -9.35 -12.75 -1.88
N LEU A 84 -8.97 -11.67 -2.57
CA LEU A 84 -9.80 -10.50 -2.78
C LEU A 84 -11.00 -10.83 -3.68
N GLY A 85 -10.83 -11.59 -4.76
CA GLY A 85 -11.91 -12.03 -5.64
C GLY A 85 -12.98 -12.86 -4.92
N VAL A 86 -12.56 -13.76 -4.02
CA VAL A 86 -13.49 -14.53 -3.16
C VAL A 86 -14.24 -13.62 -2.21
N ALA A 87 -13.56 -12.68 -1.55
CA ALA A 87 -14.19 -11.69 -0.69
C ALA A 87 -15.17 -10.79 -1.47
N MET A 88 -14.80 -10.34 -2.67
CA MET A 88 -15.63 -9.54 -3.57
C MET A 88 -16.93 -10.25 -3.94
N SER A 89 -16.83 -11.51 -4.38
CA SER A 89 -17.99 -12.35 -4.71
C SER A 89 -18.92 -12.56 -3.52
N LEU A 90 -18.34 -12.70 -2.31
CA LEU A 90 -19.10 -12.81 -1.09
C LEU A 90 -19.95 -11.57 -0.84
N ILE A 91 -19.36 -10.40 -1.02
CA ILE A 91 -19.98 -9.15 -0.64
C ILE A 91 -21.07 -8.75 -1.65
N GLY A 92 -20.89 -9.01 -2.95
CA GLY A 92 -21.97 -8.87 -3.93
C GLY A 92 -23.20 -9.74 -3.59
N LYS A 93 -23.00 -10.89 -2.94
CA LYS A 93 -24.10 -11.74 -2.42
C LYS A 93 -24.75 -11.16 -1.16
N LEU A 94 -24.05 -10.33 -0.38
CA LEU A 94 -24.62 -9.61 0.76
C LEU A 94 -25.57 -8.50 0.31
N GLU A 95 -25.22 -7.74 -0.73
CA GLU A 95 -26.03 -6.63 -1.26
C GLU A 95 -27.37 -7.10 -1.85
N SER A 96 -27.37 -8.27 -2.50
CA SER A 96 -28.54 -8.84 -3.17
C SER A 96 -29.44 -9.70 -2.28
N SER A 97 -29.04 -9.93 -1.02
CA SER A 97 -29.74 -10.89 -0.14
C SER A 97 -30.67 -10.22 0.88
N SER A 98 -31.92 -10.68 0.95
CA SER A 98 -32.76 -10.40 2.11
C SER A 98 -32.20 -11.11 3.36
N PHE A 99 -31.95 -10.35 4.43
CA PHE A 99 -31.29 -10.82 5.66
C PHE A 99 -32.23 -11.62 6.59
N LYS A 100 -32.86 -12.69 6.08
CA LYS A 100 -33.60 -13.64 6.94
C LYS A 100 -32.64 -14.30 7.94
N ARG A 101 -33.11 -14.49 9.19
CA ARG A 101 -32.29 -14.91 10.34
C ARG A 101 -31.50 -16.21 10.12
N ALA A 102 -32.09 -17.22 9.48
CA ALA A 102 -31.40 -18.49 9.16
C ALA A 102 -30.30 -18.33 8.10
N LYS A 103 -30.53 -17.49 7.09
CA LYS A 103 -29.53 -17.18 6.05
C LYS A 103 -28.35 -16.41 6.63
N TRP A 104 -28.58 -15.58 7.64
CA TRP A 104 -27.53 -14.82 8.32
C TRP A 104 -26.52 -15.69 9.06
N VAL A 105 -26.95 -16.75 9.74
CA VAL A 105 -26.02 -17.61 10.52
C VAL A 105 -24.95 -18.21 9.62
N TRP A 106 -25.33 -18.71 8.44
CA TRP A 106 -24.39 -19.23 7.45
C TRP A 106 -23.51 -18.12 6.84
N LEU A 107 -24.13 -16.97 6.56
CA LEU A 107 -23.46 -15.82 5.93
C LEU A 107 -22.45 -15.16 6.87
N LYS A 108 -22.70 -15.18 8.18
CA LYS A 108 -21.84 -14.64 9.23
C LYS A 108 -20.45 -15.27 9.20
N GLY A 109 -20.37 -16.61 9.12
CA GLY A 109 -19.08 -17.30 9.05
C GLY A 109 -18.24 -16.80 7.88
N ARG A 110 -18.86 -16.69 6.70
CA ARG A 110 -18.17 -16.24 5.51
C ARG A 110 -17.78 -14.75 5.56
N VAL A 111 -18.57 -13.90 6.22
CA VAL A 111 -18.21 -12.49 6.47
C VAL A 111 -16.96 -12.39 7.33
N VAL A 112 -16.87 -13.22 8.38
CA VAL A 112 -15.69 -13.27 9.26
C VAL A 112 -14.47 -13.77 8.50
N ASP A 113 -14.60 -14.80 7.67
CA ASP A 113 -13.49 -15.32 6.87
C ASP A 113 -13.00 -14.28 5.85
N ALA A 114 -13.92 -13.62 5.14
CA ALA A 114 -13.58 -12.53 4.22
C ALA A 114 -12.88 -11.36 4.92
N THR A 115 -13.32 -11.04 6.15
CA THR A 115 -12.69 -10.00 6.97
C THR A 115 -11.24 -10.38 7.29
N ARG A 116 -10.99 -11.62 7.72
CA ARG A 116 -9.64 -12.10 8.04
C ARG A 116 -8.71 -12.09 6.84
N GLU A 117 -9.20 -12.51 5.67
CA GLU A 117 -8.38 -12.45 4.45
C GLU A 117 -8.06 -11.01 4.07
N LEU A 118 -9.03 -10.08 4.18
CA LEU A 118 -8.77 -8.66 3.95
C LEU A 118 -7.76 -8.08 4.95
N GLU A 119 -7.81 -8.47 6.23
CA GLU A 119 -6.80 -8.09 7.23
C GLU A 119 -5.41 -8.65 6.90
N ARG A 120 -5.33 -9.87 6.34
CA ARG A 120 -4.07 -10.47 5.89
C ARG A 120 -3.48 -9.71 4.71
N VAL A 121 -4.33 -9.34 3.75
CA VAL A 121 -3.95 -8.52 2.58
C VAL A 121 -3.46 -7.14 3.02
N ASP A 122 -4.19 -6.49 3.92
CA ASP A 122 -3.82 -5.21 4.51
C ASP A 122 -2.42 -5.25 5.14
N GLY A 123 -2.14 -6.26 5.97
CA GLY A 123 -0.84 -6.42 6.61
C GLY A 123 0.31 -6.62 5.62
N LYS A 124 0.08 -7.37 4.54
CA LYS A 124 1.07 -7.56 3.47
C LYS A 124 1.44 -6.23 2.80
N PHE A 125 0.45 -5.43 2.43
CA PHE A 125 0.71 -4.15 1.75
C PHE A 125 1.27 -3.07 2.68
N LEU A 126 0.89 -3.07 3.96
CA LEU A 126 1.52 -2.21 4.96
C LEU A 126 3.02 -2.51 5.10
N LEU A 127 3.41 -3.80 5.09
CA LEU A 127 4.83 -4.17 5.13
C LEU A 127 5.59 -3.60 3.92
N VAL A 128 5.01 -3.69 2.72
CA VAL A 128 5.62 -3.13 1.50
C VAL A 128 5.77 -1.61 1.60
N LEU A 129 4.75 -0.90 2.07
CA LEU A 129 4.83 0.55 2.31
C LEU A 129 5.93 0.90 3.32
N GLN A 130 6.04 0.14 4.40
CA GLN A 130 7.08 0.34 5.40
C GLN A 130 8.47 0.12 4.82
N MET A 131 8.67 -0.97 4.05
CA MET A 131 9.93 -1.23 3.36
C MET A 131 10.30 -0.07 2.43
N HIS A 132 9.34 0.41 1.63
CA HIS A 132 9.56 1.58 0.78
C HIS A 132 9.96 2.82 1.59
N HIS A 133 9.27 3.09 2.70
CA HIS A 133 9.56 4.25 3.54
C HIS A 133 10.99 4.18 4.13
N PHE A 134 11.43 3.00 4.60
CA PHE A 134 12.80 2.81 5.07
C PHE A 134 13.84 3.00 3.97
N GLU A 135 13.57 2.55 2.75
CA GLU A 135 14.44 2.77 1.60
C GLU A 135 14.61 4.27 1.30
N VAL A 136 13.50 5.02 1.29
CA VAL A 136 13.52 6.47 1.04
C VAL A 136 14.29 7.21 2.14
N LEU A 137 14.10 6.84 3.41
CA LEU A 137 14.85 7.42 4.53
C LEU A 137 16.36 7.13 4.42
N GLY A 138 16.73 5.90 4.05
CA GLY A 138 18.13 5.53 3.82
C GLY A 138 18.77 6.31 2.69
N GLN A 139 18.05 6.52 1.58
CA GLN A 139 18.51 7.35 0.46
C GLN A 139 18.69 8.82 0.88
N THR A 140 17.76 9.35 1.67
CA THR A 140 17.82 10.73 2.15
C THR A 140 19.02 10.94 3.10
N SER A 141 19.29 9.98 3.98
CA SER A 141 20.47 10.03 4.86
C SER A 141 21.77 10.01 4.06
N GLY A 142 21.90 9.12 3.08
CA GLY A 142 23.09 9.03 2.24
C GLY A 142 23.34 10.28 1.39
N GLN A 143 22.27 10.96 0.95
CA GLN A 143 22.38 12.24 0.26
C GLN A 143 22.87 13.35 1.18
N ILE A 144 22.39 13.40 2.43
CA ILE A 144 22.84 14.39 3.42
C ILE A 144 24.34 14.19 3.74
N ASP A 145 24.78 12.96 3.92
CA ASP A 145 26.20 12.66 4.17
C ASP A 145 27.09 13.01 2.97
N SER A 146 26.60 12.77 1.75
CA SER A 146 27.29 13.18 0.52
C SER A 146 27.40 14.70 0.39
N ILE A 147 26.34 15.45 0.72
CA ILE A 147 26.34 16.92 0.70
C ILE A 147 27.30 17.47 1.77
N ARG A 148 27.29 16.88 2.98
CA ARG A 148 28.21 17.26 4.05
C ARG A 148 29.67 17.03 3.65
N SER A 149 29.99 15.87 3.06
CA SER A 149 31.34 15.57 2.55
C SER A 149 31.79 16.56 1.47
N GLN A 150 30.90 16.94 0.55
CA GLN A 150 31.21 17.97 -0.45
C GLN A 150 31.42 19.37 0.16
N MET A 151 30.65 19.72 1.19
CA MET A 151 30.86 20.96 1.96
C MET A 151 32.21 20.97 2.67
N ASP A 152 32.60 19.86 3.31
CA ASP A 152 33.87 19.77 4.02
C ASP A 152 35.06 19.91 3.04
N LEU A 153 35.01 19.23 1.89
CA LEU A 153 36.03 19.34 0.83
C LEU A 153 36.14 20.77 0.25
N THR A 154 35.01 21.47 0.10
CA THR A 154 35.01 22.86 -0.36
C THR A 154 35.54 23.82 0.71
N LEU A 155 35.24 23.60 1.98
CA LEU A 155 35.78 24.37 3.09
C LEU A 155 37.29 24.18 3.28
N GLU A 156 37.80 22.95 3.16
CA GLU A 156 39.23 22.65 3.17
C GLU A 156 39.97 23.34 2.01
N SER A 157 39.40 23.28 0.81
CA SER A 157 39.97 23.93 -0.38
C SER A 157 40.06 25.46 -0.22
N LEU A 158 39.03 26.08 0.37
CA LEU A 158 39.02 27.53 0.68
C LEU A 158 40.02 27.90 1.78
N GLY A 159 40.18 27.05 2.80
CA GLY A 159 41.19 27.22 3.86
C GLY A 159 42.61 27.15 3.32
N SER A 160 42.87 26.20 2.42
CA SER A 160 44.17 26.05 1.73
C SER A 160 44.51 27.27 0.88
N LEU A 161 43.56 27.78 0.07
CA LEU A 161 43.74 29.01 -0.72
C LEU A 161 44.06 30.23 0.15
N ARG A 162 43.40 30.37 1.30
CA ARG A 162 43.70 31.45 2.27
C ARG A 162 45.10 31.35 2.88
N SER A 163 45.61 30.14 3.08
CA SER A 163 46.96 29.92 3.62
C SER A 163 48.05 30.35 2.63
N VAL A 164 47.87 30.04 1.34
CA VAL A 164 48.80 30.40 0.25
C VAL A 164 48.90 31.92 0.05
N VAL A 165 47.78 32.63 0.21
CA VAL A 165 47.74 34.11 0.12
C VAL A 165 48.44 34.80 1.31
N ARG A 166 48.59 34.13 2.46
CA ARG A 166 49.27 34.70 3.64
C ARG A 166 50.79 34.47 3.65
N THR A 167 51.29 33.53 2.87
CA THR A 167 52.72 33.18 2.80
C THR A 167 53.42 33.79 1.58
N SER A 168 52.74 34.66 0.83
CA SER A 168 53.26 35.43 -0.31
C SER A 168 53.38 36.90 0.07
#